data_AF-A0A9N8S1W6-F1
#
_entry.id   AF-A0A9N8S1W6-F1
#
_cell.length_a   1.000
_cell.length_b   1.000
_cell.length_c   1.000
_cell.angle_alpha   90.00
_cell.angle_beta   90.00
_cell.angle_gamma   90.00
#
_symmetry.space_group_name_H-M   'P 1'
#
loop_
_entity.id
_entity.type
_entity.pdbx_description
1 polymer ?
#
loop_
_entity_poly.entity_id
_entity_poly.type
_entity_poly.pdbx_seq_one_letter_code
_entity_poly.pdbx_strand_id
1 'polypeptide(L)'
;MKRRLQRIASVLAYVAASLIGGWFLGAFISHTSRWIPEWLWNAIRDAVRASGIEALRDEDDIEMLCIFALTIASWLTVALVLGIAWFAVASIRKRRT
;
A
#
# COMPACT_ATOMS: atom_id res chain seq x y z
N MET A 1 22.68 -15.39 19.89
CA MET A 1 21.28 -14.97 20.17
C MET A 1 21.00 -13.50 19.81
N LYS A 2 21.85 -12.54 20.23
CA LYS A 2 21.70 -11.08 19.91
C LYS A 2 21.39 -10.74 18.44
N ARG A 3 22.02 -11.43 17.46
CA ARG A 3 21.78 -11.20 16.02
C ARG A 3 20.39 -11.61 15.52
N ARG A 4 19.75 -12.62 16.12
CA ARG A 4 18.39 -13.05 15.74
C ARG A 4 17.36 -12.06 16.27
N LEU A 5 17.55 -11.57 17.51
CA LEU A 5 16.70 -10.57 18.13
C LEU A 5 16.73 -9.24 17.34
N GLN A 6 17.90 -8.80 16.89
CA GLN A 6 18.03 -7.62 16.03
C GLN A 6 17.35 -7.77 14.67
N ARG A 7 17.39 -8.97 14.06
CA ARG A 7 16.66 -9.25 12.82
C ARG A 7 15.16 -9.17 13.03
N ILE A 8 14.63 -9.79 14.09
CA ILE A 8 13.21 -9.76 14.41
C ILE A 8 12.74 -8.32 14.66
N ALA A 9 13.49 -7.55 15.46
CA ALA A 9 13.20 -6.14 15.71
C ALA A 9 13.22 -5.30 14.43
N SER A 10 14.13 -5.57 13.50
CA SER A 10 14.20 -4.88 12.21
C SER A 10 12.98 -5.20 11.33
N VAL A 11 12.57 -6.48 11.29
CA VAL A 11 11.37 -6.90 10.55
C VAL A 11 10.12 -6.28 11.16
N LEU A 12 10.01 -6.27 12.49
CA LEU A 12 8.90 -5.63 13.20
C LEU A 12 8.86 -4.12 12.94
N ALA A 13 10.01 -3.45 12.94
CA ALA A 13 10.09 -2.04 12.60
C ALA A 13 9.69 -1.77 11.14
N TYR A 14 10.04 -2.68 10.21
CA TYR A 14 9.59 -2.62 8.82
C TYR A 14 8.07 -2.73 8.69
N VAL A 15 7.50 -3.73 9.35
CA VAL A 15 6.05 -3.95 9.34
C VAL A 15 5.34 -2.76 9.97
N ALA A 16 5.81 -2.28 11.13
CA ALA A 16 5.24 -1.12 11.80
C ALA A 16 5.35 0.15 10.94
N ALA A 17 6.50 0.41 10.32
CA ALA A 17 6.68 1.57 9.43
C ALA A 17 5.82 1.48 8.17
N SER A 18 5.65 0.27 7.62
CA SER A 18 4.79 0.06 6.45
C SER A 18 3.31 0.24 6.79
N LEU A 19 2.88 -0.23 7.97
CA LEU A 19 1.52 -0.05 8.46
C LEU A 19 1.24 1.43 8.76
N ILE A 20 2.13 2.12 9.48
CA ILE A 20 1.97 3.53 9.85
C ILE A 20 2.04 4.42 8.60
N GLY A 21 3.04 4.22 7.74
CA GLY A 21 3.19 5.00 6.52
C GLY A 21 2.07 4.74 5.53
N GLY A 22 1.68 3.48 5.37
CA GLY A 22 0.56 3.08 4.53
C GLY A 22 -0.78 3.62 5.05
N TRP A 23 -0.99 3.63 6.36
CA TRP A 23 -2.15 4.26 7.01
C TRP A 23 -2.19 5.76 6.79
N PHE A 24 -1.07 6.45 7.01
CA PHE A 24 -0.99 7.91 6.85
C PHE A 24 -1.22 8.33 5.40
N LEU A 25 -0.62 7.60 4.47
CA LEU A 25 -0.76 7.86 3.04
C LEU A 25 -2.17 7.47 2.54
N GLY A 26 -2.75 6.37 3.05
CA GLY A 26 -4.14 6.01 2.81
C GLY A 26 -5.11 7.07 3.34
N ALA A 27 -4.94 7.52 4.58
CA ALA A 27 -5.74 8.57 5.19
C ALA A 27 -5.59 9.91 4.45
N PHE A 28 -4.38 10.24 3.97
CA PHE A 28 -4.14 11.42 3.16
C PHE A 28 -4.88 11.33 1.80
N ILE A 29 -4.81 10.19 1.14
CA ILE A 29 -5.53 9.94 -0.12
C ILE A 29 -7.04 10.02 0.11
N SER A 30 -7.56 9.40 1.18
CA SER A 30 -8.98 9.47 1.55
C SER A 30 -9.44 10.89 1.88
N HIS A 31 -8.61 11.70 2.54
CA HIS A 31 -8.91 13.13 2.76
C HIS A 31 -8.84 13.96 1.47
N THR A 32 -8.01 13.53 0.52
CA THR A 32 -7.87 14.15 -0.81
C THR A 32 -8.95 13.66 -1.79
N SER A 33 -9.73 12.63 -1.41
CA SER A 33 -10.74 11.90 -2.20
C SER A 33 -11.97 12.72 -2.62
N ARG A 34 -11.90 14.05 -2.65
CA ARG A 34 -12.90 14.83 -3.38
C ARG A 34 -12.91 14.50 -4.88
N TRP A 35 -11.83 13.92 -5.41
CA TRP A 35 -11.70 13.52 -6.81
C TRP A 35 -11.05 12.14 -6.91
N ILE A 36 -11.84 11.06 -6.83
CA ILE A 36 -11.35 9.73 -7.26
C ILE A 36 -10.89 9.87 -8.71
N PRO A 37 -9.67 9.47 -9.07
CA PRO A 37 -9.18 9.60 -10.43
C PRO A 37 -10.08 8.80 -11.39
N GLU A 38 -10.57 9.43 -12.46
CA GLU A 38 -11.50 8.78 -13.41
C GLU A 38 -10.93 7.48 -14.00
N TRP A 39 -9.61 7.39 -14.18
CA TRP A 39 -8.96 6.18 -14.67
C TRP A 39 -9.13 4.99 -13.71
N LEU A 40 -9.08 5.23 -12.40
CA LEU A 40 -9.23 4.20 -11.38
C LEU A 40 -10.69 3.75 -11.30
N TRP A 41 -11.59 4.72 -11.33
CA TRP A 41 -13.03 4.48 -11.34
C TRP A 41 -13.44 3.60 -12.52
N ASN A 42 -12.99 3.95 -13.74
CA ASN A 42 -13.30 3.19 -14.95
C ASN A 42 -12.72 1.77 -14.88
N ALA A 43 -11.47 1.61 -14.41
CA ALA A 43 -10.85 0.29 -14.28
C ALA A 43 -11.61 -0.63 -13.31
N ILE A 44 -12.06 -0.12 -12.15
CA ILE A 44 -12.82 -0.90 -11.18
C ILE A 44 -14.24 -1.17 -11.69
N ARG A 45 -14.90 -0.18 -12.29
CA ARG A 45 -16.22 -0.34 -12.91
C ARG A 45 -16.20 -1.44 -13.98
N ASP A 46 -15.17 -1.48 -14.82
CA ASP A 46 -15.03 -2.52 -15.85
C ASP A 46 -14.71 -3.90 -15.23
N ALA A 47 -13.87 -3.95 -14.20
CA ALA A 47 -13.60 -5.19 -13.46
C ALA A 47 -14.86 -5.76 -12.79
N VAL A 48 -15.69 -4.91 -12.19
CA VAL A 48 -16.99 -5.29 -11.59
C VAL A 48 -17.99 -5.72 -12.67
N ARG A 49 -18.05 -5.04 -13.81
CA ARG A 49 -18.88 -5.46 -14.93
C ARG A 49 -18.45 -6.83 -15.48
N ALA A 50 -17.14 -7.08 -15.52
CA ALA A 50 -16.58 -8.36 -15.96
C ALA A 50 -16.79 -9.50 -14.94
N SER A 51 -16.86 -9.19 -13.64
CA SER A 51 -17.07 -10.20 -12.59
C SER A 51 -18.51 -10.74 -12.57
N GLY A 52 -19.46 -10.02 -13.17
CA GLY A 52 -20.87 -10.42 -13.25
C GLY A 52 -21.61 -10.37 -11.90
N ILE A 53 -21.00 -9.77 -10.87
CA ILE A 53 -21.61 -9.68 -9.55
C ILE A 53 -22.47 -8.41 -9.48
N GLU A 54 -23.79 -8.59 -9.64
CA GLU A 54 -24.76 -7.48 -9.64
C GLU A 54 -24.76 -6.71 -8.31
N ALA A 55 -24.42 -7.36 -7.20
CA ALA A 55 -24.34 -6.75 -5.88
C ALA A 55 -23.20 -5.72 -5.71
N LEU A 56 -22.29 -5.57 -6.68
CA LEU A 56 -21.23 -4.54 -6.64
C LEU A 56 -21.42 -3.45 -7.70
N ARG A 57 -22.56 -3.44 -8.40
CA ARG A 57 -22.84 -2.44 -9.44
C ARG A 57 -23.28 -1.09 -8.90
N ASP A 58 -23.65 -1.02 -7.62
CA ASP A 58 -24.00 0.24 -6.99
C ASP A 58 -22.79 1.16 -6.93
N GLU A 59 -23.06 2.46 -7.11
CA GLU A 59 -22.01 3.46 -7.27
C GLU A 59 -21.18 3.61 -5.97
N ASP A 60 -21.83 3.45 -4.82
CA ASP A 60 -21.20 3.43 -3.50
C ASP A 60 -20.25 2.23 -3.30
N ASP A 61 -20.57 1.06 -3.86
CA ASP A 61 -19.71 -0.12 -3.77
C ASP A 61 -18.46 0.02 -4.63
N ILE A 62 -18.60 0.62 -5.82
CA ILE A 62 -17.48 0.93 -6.71
C ILE A 62 -16.57 1.98 -6.05
N GLU A 63 -17.14 2.98 -5.40
CA GLU A 63 -16.39 3.97 -4.62
C GLU A 63 -15.62 3.32 -3.47
N MET A 64 -16.28 2.45 -2.69
CA MET A 64 -15.64 1.72 -1.61
C MET A 64 -14.47 0.87 -2.12
N LEU A 65 -14.65 0.15 -3.24
CA LEU A 65 -13.59 -0.61 -3.89
C LEU A 65 -12.41 0.26 -4.35
N CYS A 66 -12.68 1.46 -4.89
CA CYS A 66 -11.64 2.42 -5.27
C CYS A 66 -10.79 2.82 -4.06
N ILE A 67 -11.44 3.13 -2.93
CA ILE A 67 -10.77 3.52 -1.69
C ILE A 67 -9.93 2.35 -1.14
N PHE A 68 -10.46 1.12 -1.17
CA PHE A 68 -9.71 -0.08 -0.77
C PHE A 68 -8.49 -0.31 -1.67
N ALA A 69 -8.66 -0.24 -2.99
CA ALA A 69 -7.57 -0.42 -3.95
C ALA A 69 -6.46 0.63 -3.74
N LEU A 70 -6.82 1.90 -3.53
CA LEU A 70 -5.87 2.97 -3.21
C LEU A 70 -5.14 2.73 -1.89
N THR A 71 -5.86 2.25 -0.87
CA THR A 71 -5.27 1.94 0.44
C THR A 71 -4.25 0.81 0.33
N ILE A 72 -4.58 -0.25 -0.41
CA ILE A 72 -3.67 -1.38 -0.67
C ILE A 72 -2.46 -0.93 -1.49
N ALA A 73 -2.68 -0.14 -2.55
CA ALA A 73 -1.60 0.40 -3.37
C ALA A 73 -0.65 1.29 -2.57
N SER A 74 -1.20 2.11 -1.65
CA SER A 74 -0.45 2.90 -0.70
C SER A 74 0.43 2.03 0.20
N TRP A 75 -0.13 0.97 0.79
CA TRP A 75 0.63 0.03 1.62
C TRP A 75 1.77 -0.64 0.85
N LEU A 76 1.49 -1.11 -0.37
CA LEU A 76 2.50 -1.70 -1.26
C LEU A 76 3.60 -0.70 -1.61
N THR A 77 3.24 0.55 -1.91
CA THR A 77 4.22 1.59 -2.26
C THR A 77 5.16 1.86 -1.09
N VAL A 78 4.61 2.02 0.13
CA VAL A 78 5.44 2.23 1.33
C VAL A 78 6.32 1.02 1.63
N ALA A 79 5.78 -0.20 1.52
CA ALA A 79 6.56 -1.43 1.68
C ALA A 79 7.71 -1.51 0.68
N LEU A 80 7.47 -1.13 -0.59
CA LEU A 80 8.45 -1.18 -1.66
C LEU A 80 9.55 -0.11 -1.48
N VAL A 81 9.18 1.12 -1.10
CA VAL A 81 10.13 2.19 -0.76
C VAL A 81 11.01 1.79 0.42
N LEU A 82 10.41 1.24 1.47
CA LEU A 82 11.14 0.69 2.60
C LEU A 82 12.07 -0.43 2.13
N GLY A 83 11.60 -1.37 1.32
CA GLY A 83 12.42 -2.47 0.79
C GLY A 83 13.65 -1.97 0.03
N ILE A 84 13.47 -0.98 -0.84
CA ILE A 84 14.57 -0.33 -1.58
C ILE A 84 15.54 0.36 -0.61
N ALA A 85 15.03 1.09 0.39
CA ALA A 85 15.87 1.76 1.38
C ALA A 85 16.71 0.75 2.19
N TRP A 86 16.13 -0.39 2.58
CA TRP A 86 16.88 -1.47 3.25
C TRP A 86 18.00 -1.99 2.37
N PHE A 87 17.67 -2.27 1.10
CA PHE A 87 18.60 -2.84 0.15
C PHE A 87 19.74 -1.85 -0.15
N ALA A 88 19.42 -0.57 -0.29
CA ALA A 88 20.39 0.51 -0.44
C ALA A 88 21.35 0.57 0.77
N VAL A 89 20.83 0.61 2.00
CA VAL A 89 21.65 0.64 3.23
C VAL A 89 22.50 -0.63 3.36
N ALA A 90 21.93 -1.80 3.06
CA ALA A 90 22.67 -3.07 3.07
C ALA A 90 23.78 -3.09 2.02
N SER A 91 23.54 -2.53 0.83
CA SER A 91 24.52 -2.45 -0.25
C SER A 91 25.67 -1.50 0.09
N ILE A 92 25.38 -0.36 0.73
CA ILE A 92 26.38 0.63 1.17
C ILE A 92 27.25 0.04 2.26
N ARG A 93 26.65 -0.66 3.22
CA ARG A 93 27.39 -1.33 4.30
C ARG A 93 28.31 -2.43 3.77
N LYS A 94 27.89 -3.16 2.73
CA LYS A 94 28.71 -4.20 2.09
C LYS A 94 29.89 -3.63 1.28
N ARG A 95 29.79 -2.40 0.76
CA ARG A 95 30.88 -1.71 0.05
C ARG A 95 31.91 -1.06 0.97
N ARG A 96 31.58 -0.85 2.25
CA ARG A 96 32.45 -0.16 3.23
C ARG A 96 33.24 -1.11 4.14
N THR A 97 33.02 -2.43 4.03
CA THR A 97 33.86 -3.50 4.60
C THR A 97 34.67 -4.14 3.50
#